data_AF-A0A3S5BY05-F1
#
_entry.id   AF-A0A3S5BY05-F1
#
_cell.length_a   1.000
_cell.length_b   1.000
_cell.length_c   1.000
_cell.angle_alpha   90.00
_cell.angle_beta   90.00
_cell.angle_gamma   90.00
#
_symmetry.space_group_name_H-M   'P 1'
#
loop_
_entity.id
_entity.type
_entity.pdbx_description
1 polymer ?
#
loop_
_entity_poly.entity_id
_entity_poly.type
_entity_poly.pdbx_seq_one_letter_code
_entity_poly.pdbx_strand_id
1 'polypeptide(L)'
;MLSVLPSQIVDESFISLILRITARNGFTSPYDWMDAKSFDAVTKGKLSNKQRNCLSELIPLPEPNLNIKPNVKHSALFTCTDTESPRVCPQCINDTGYLKKAWCSIGYLYCDRHQLTLIDVCHHCGEKLQWSVALLSNTCTNVYCAKQLTSTPINAEIAELFIDEICDCLLADLFLSNPFSTYLPHQSYPQFTNLPDTLIRGWELLTDKLKFQAFVEQLMGNASPFSSLPITYQLFPLRLLTRHLKASWPVEQWVDGATERVHCHTTPHSNIDEFIVTVEDAVKLLSIPRTLLANTIPQLFEKKAIPSTLRINIANLIG
;
A
#
# COMPACT_ATOMS: atom_id res chain seq x y z
N MET A 1 -19.11 32.15 2.30
CA MET A 1 -20.17 31.64 3.20
C MET A 1 -20.84 30.49 2.46
N LEU A 2 -21.02 29.33 3.10
CA LEU A 2 -21.75 28.21 2.50
C LEU A 2 -23.24 28.49 2.62
N SER A 3 -23.94 28.61 1.50
CA SER A 3 -25.37 28.92 1.45
C SER A 3 -26.23 27.65 1.31
N VAL A 4 -25.67 26.56 0.80
CA VAL A 4 -26.38 25.30 0.57
C VAL A 4 -25.69 24.16 1.30
N LEU A 5 -26.44 23.48 2.17
CA LEU A 5 -25.98 22.29 2.88
C LEU A 5 -26.83 21.08 2.43
N PRO A 6 -26.28 20.14 1.63
CA PRO A 6 -26.97 18.89 1.31
C PRO A 6 -27.19 18.06 2.58
N SER A 7 -28.27 17.28 2.59
CA SER A 7 -28.44 16.24 3.60
C SER A 7 -27.35 15.19 3.49
N GLN A 8 -26.88 14.75 4.66
CA GLN A 8 -25.94 13.64 4.76
C GLN A 8 -26.64 12.33 4.40
N ILE A 9 -26.00 11.54 3.53
CA ILE A 9 -26.47 10.21 3.16
C ILE A 9 -25.81 9.18 4.09
N VAL A 10 -26.55 8.12 4.46
CA VAL A 10 -26.16 7.19 5.53
C VAL A 10 -24.84 6.47 5.28
N ASP A 11 -24.62 5.97 4.05
CA ASP A 11 -23.40 5.24 3.66
C ASP A 11 -22.39 6.12 2.91
N GLU A 12 -22.61 7.43 2.86
CA GLU A 12 -21.73 8.38 2.18
C GLU A 12 -20.42 8.61 2.97
N SER A 13 -19.31 8.71 2.24
CA SER A 13 -18.03 9.11 2.85
C SER A 13 -18.06 10.59 3.24
N PHE A 14 -17.41 10.95 4.34
CA PHE A 14 -17.36 12.35 4.74
C PHE A 14 -16.69 13.23 3.67
N ILE A 15 -15.69 12.70 2.96
CA ILE A 15 -15.04 13.40 1.84
C ILE A 15 -16.04 13.66 0.70
N SER A 16 -16.92 12.70 0.38
CA SER A 16 -18.00 12.91 -0.60
C SER A 16 -18.96 14.02 -0.19
N LEU A 17 -19.33 14.09 1.09
CA LEU A 17 -20.17 15.18 1.60
C LEU A 17 -19.49 16.55 1.39
N ILE A 18 -18.19 16.66 1.68
CA ILE A 18 -17.40 17.86 1.39
C ILE A 18 -17.42 18.21 -0.09
N LEU A 19 -17.24 17.22 -0.99
CA LEU A 19 -17.30 17.45 -2.44
C LEU A 19 -18.68 17.94 -2.89
N ARG A 20 -19.77 17.37 -2.36
CA ARG A 20 -21.14 17.79 -2.69
C ARG A 20 -21.44 19.19 -2.18
N ILE A 21 -20.98 19.53 -0.97
CA ILE A 21 -21.07 20.89 -0.41
C ILE A 21 -20.32 21.87 -1.32
N THR A 22 -19.10 21.52 -1.72
CA THR A 22 -18.27 22.31 -2.64
C THR A 22 -19.03 22.59 -3.95
N ALA A 23 -19.49 21.54 -4.62
CA ALA A 23 -20.18 21.66 -5.90
C ALA A 23 -21.51 22.43 -5.81
N ARG A 24 -22.32 22.18 -4.76
CA ARG A 24 -23.63 22.86 -4.58
C ARG A 24 -23.53 24.34 -4.25
N ASN A 25 -22.38 24.79 -3.74
CA ASN A 25 -22.11 26.20 -3.51
C ASN A 25 -21.37 26.87 -4.68
N GLY A 26 -21.22 26.18 -5.82
CA GLY A 26 -20.62 26.73 -7.04
C GLY A 26 -19.09 26.76 -7.04
N PHE A 27 -18.44 26.12 -6.06
CA PHE A 27 -16.99 25.99 -6.03
C PHE A 27 -16.53 24.84 -6.92
N THR A 28 -15.32 24.98 -7.48
CA THR A 28 -14.72 23.93 -8.31
C THR A 28 -13.78 23.04 -7.50
N SER A 29 -13.35 23.53 -6.33
CA SER A 29 -12.38 22.85 -5.47
C SER A 29 -12.73 23.03 -3.99
N PRO A 30 -12.56 22.00 -3.15
CA PRO A 30 -12.68 22.15 -1.69
C PRO A 30 -11.74 23.20 -1.12
N TYR A 31 -10.60 23.44 -1.78
CA TYR A 31 -9.64 24.49 -1.39
C TYR A 31 -10.19 25.92 -1.55
N ASP A 32 -11.29 26.11 -2.28
CA ASP A 32 -11.91 27.43 -2.49
C ASP A 32 -12.57 27.97 -1.20
N TRP A 33 -12.90 27.09 -0.25
CA TRP A 33 -13.59 27.47 0.99
C TRP A 33 -13.05 26.77 2.25
N MET A 34 -12.16 25.78 2.10
CA MET A 34 -11.52 25.05 3.19
C MET A 34 -10.00 25.11 3.05
N ASP A 35 -9.28 25.23 4.16
CA ASP A 35 -7.82 25.21 4.13
C ASP A 35 -7.26 23.82 3.77
N ALA A 36 -6.08 23.80 3.14
CA ALA A 36 -5.47 22.57 2.65
C ALA A 36 -5.16 21.55 3.74
N LYS A 37 -4.83 21.98 4.96
CA LYS A 37 -4.52 21.06 6.07
C LYS A 37 -5.78 20.39 6.58
N SER A 38 -6.90 21.11 6.63
CA SER A 38 -8.20 20.52 6.98
C SER A 38 -8.67 19.56 5.91
N PHE A 39 -8.56 19.91 4.63
CA PHE A 39 -8.95 19.00 3.55
C PHE A 39 -8.08 17.73 3.52
N ASP A 40 -6.76 17.84 3.68
CA ASP A 40 -5.85 16.68 3.78
C ASP A 40 -6.17 15.81 5.01
N ALA A 41 -6.54 16.43 6.13
CA ALA A 41 -6.98 15.68 7.31
C ALA A 41 -8.32 14.96 7.08
N VAL A 42 -9.22 15.52 6.26
CA VAL A 42 -10.47 14.88 5.85
C VAL A 42 -10.18 13.67 4.95
N THR A 43 -9.35 13.82 3.92
CA THR A 43 -9.00 12.71 3.00
C THR A 43 -8.32 11.55 3.72
N LYS A 44 -7.53 11.84 4.75
CA LYS A 44 -6.84 10.85 5.59
C LYS A 44 -7.66 10.29 6.74
N GLY A 45 -8.87 10.82 6.98
CA GLY A 45 -9.70 10.45 8.15
C GLY A 45 -9.06 10.81 9.50
N LYS A 46 -8.20 11.84 9.53
CA LYS A 46 -7.35 12.23 10.67
C LYS A 46 -7.64 13.66 11.17
N LEU A 47 -8.90 14.10 11.10
CA LEU A 47 -9.31 15.38 11.67
C LEU A 47 -9.00 15.46 13.17
N SER A 48 -8.20 16.46 13.55
CA SER A 48 -7.97 16.82 14.96
C SER A 48 -9.23 17.42 15.59
N ASN A 49 -9.34 17.38 16.92
CA ASN A 49 -10.47 18.02 17.63
C ASN A 49 -10.61 19.51 17.30
N LYS A 50 -9.49 20.23 17.15
CA LYS A 50 -9.49 21.63 16.73
C LYS A 50 -10.13 21.80 15.34
N GLN A 51 -9.71 20.99 14.38
CA GLN A 51 -10.26 21.04 13.01
C GLN A 51 -11.74 20.65 12.98
N ARG A 52 -12.16 19.66 13.78
CA ARG A 52 -13.58 19.30 13.92
C ARG A 52 -14.39 20.47 14.46
N ASN A 53 -13.94 21.12 15.53
CA ASN A 53 -14.65 22.26 16.10
C ASN A 53 -14.81 23.38 15.06
N CYS A 54 -13.74 23.74 14.35
CA CYS A 54 -13.82 24.75 13.29
C CYS A 54 -14.74 24.35 12.14
N LEU A 55 -14.72 23.09 11.69
CA LEU A 55 -15.60 22.62 10.61
C LEU A 55 -17.06 22.52 11.05
N SER A 56 -17.32 22.22 12.33
CA SER A 56 -18.68 22.10 12.87
C SER A 56 -19.48 23.41 12.86
N GLU A 57 -18.78 24.55 12.82
CA GLU A 57 -19.40 25.87 12.64
C GLU A 57 -19.93 26.08 11.22
N LEU A 58 -19.41 25.33 10.24
CA LEU A 58 -19.72 25.48 8.82
C LEU A 58 -20.67 24.40 8.31
N ILE A 59 -20.51 23.16 8.80
CA ILE A 59 -21.21 21.98 8.27
C ILE A 59 -21.56 21.01 9.41
N PRO A 60 -22.68 20.28 9.32
CA PRO A 60 -22.96 19.17 10.22
C PRO A 60 -21.85 18.12 10.08
N LEU A 61 -21.20 17.78 11.20
CA LEU A 61 -20.21 16.72 11.22
C LEU A 61 -20.88 15.38 11.56
N PRO A 62 -20.46 14.28 10.92
CA PRO A 62 -20.78 12.96 11.44
C PRO A 62 -20.22 12.84 12.86
N GLU A 63 -20.98 12.16 13.73
CA GLU A 63 -20.50 11.78 15.05
C GLU A 63 -19.08 11.21 14.93
N PRO A 64 -18.14 11.63 15.80
CA PRO A 64 -16.81 11.09 15.76
C PRO A 64 -16.93 9.57 15.85
N ASN A 65 -16.51 8.87 14.78
CA ASN A 65 -16.37 7.43 14.88
C ASN A 65 -15.44 7.22 16.08
N LEU A 66 -15.98 6.64 17.16
CA LEU A 66 -15.19 6.02 18.20
C LEU A 66 -14.38 4.97 17.43
N ASN A 67 -13.18 5.35 17.00
CA ASN A 67 -12.27 4.49 16.26
C ASN A 67 -11.81 3.41 17.24
N ILE A 68 -12.69 2.47 17.53
CA ILE A 68 -12.31 1.12 17.95
C ILE A 68 -11.79 0.50 16.66
N LYS A 69 -10.63 0.96 16.18
CA LYS A 69 -9.89 0.18 15.19
C LYS A 69 -9.49 -1.07 15.95
N PRO A 70 -9.97 -2.27 15.58
CA PRO A 70 -9.37 -3.47 16.11
C PRO A 70 -7.86 -3.35 15.84
N ASN A 71 -7.04 -3.56 16.88
CA ASN A 71 -5.58 -3.38 16.82
C ASN A 71 -4.90 -4.50 15.98
N VAL A 72 -5.63 -5.02 14.99
CA VAL A 72 -5.25 -6.14 14.15
C VAL A 72 -4.34 -5.58 13.06
N LYS A 73 -3.08 -6.00 13.13
CA LYS A 73 -2.07 -5.63 12.14
C LYS A 73 -2.16 -6.57 10.95
N HIS A 74 -2.93 -6.17 9.95
CA HIS A 74 -3.12 -6.91 8.68
C HIS A 74 -1.89 -6.88 7.76
N SER A 75 -1.05 -5.84 7.83
CA SER A 75 0.10 -5.69 6.94
C SER A 75 1.39 -5.37 7.66
N ALA A 76 2.51 -5.83 7.09
CA ALA A 76 3.85 -5.39 7.48
C ALA A 76 4.24 -4.05 6.84
N LEU A 77 3.57 -3.64 5.76
CA LEU A 77 3.90 -2.43 4.97
C LEU A 77 3.25 -1.16 5.51
N PHE A 78 2.02 -1.28 6.02
CA PHE A 78 1.22 -0.15 6.45
C PHE A 78 0.37 -0.45 7.68
N THR A 79 -0.08 0.61 8.34
CA THR A 79 -0.84 0.54 9.61
C THR A 79 -2.35 0.72 9.42
N CYS A 80 -2.76 1.28 8.30
CA CYS A 80 -4.16 1.55 7.96
C CYS A 80 -4.49 0.88 6.62
N THR A 81 -5.66 0.27 6.52
CA THR A 81 -6.17 -0.37 5.30
C THR A 81 -6.98 0.60 4.43
N ASP A 82 -7.15 1.84 4.85
CA ASP A 82 -7.81 2.88 4.05
C ASP A 82 -6.88 3.44 2.98
N THR A 83 -7.42 3.88 1.86
CA THR A 83 -6.71 4.49 0.73
C THR A 83 -6.73 6.00 0.83
N GLU A 84 -5.62 6.64 0.47
CA GLU A 84 -5.56 8.11 0.41
C GLU A 84 -6.23 8.65 -0.87
N SER A 85 -6.26 7.86 -1.94
CA SER A 85 -6.94 8.19 -3.18
C SER A 85 -8.37 7.64 -3.22
N PRO A 86 -9.28 8.32 -3.96
CA PRO A 86 -10.62 7.83 -4.20
C PRO A 86 -10.60 6.51 -4.97
N ARG A 87 -11.52 5.62 -4.59
CA ARG A 87 -11.94 4.47 -5.36
C ARG A 87 -13.43 4.53 -5.60
N VAL A 88 -13.85 4.28 -6.84
CA VAL A 88 -15.22 4.56 -7.25
C VAL A 88 -15.82 3.47 -8.12
N CYS A 89 -17.14 3.33 -8.02
CA CYS A 89 -17.95 2.67 -9.03
C CYS A 89 -18.58 3.73 -9.95
N PRO A 90 -18.20 3.77 -11.25
CA PRO A 90 -18.78 4.71 -12.21
C PRO A 90 -20.31 4.66 -12.30
N GLN A 91 -20.91 3.47 -12.23
CA GLN A 91 -22.36 3.30 -12.31
C GLN A 91 -23.06 3.85 -11.06
N CYS A 92 -22.55 3.58 -9.86
CA CYS A 92 -23.09 4.19 -8.64
C CYS A 92 -23.03 5.71 -8.67
N ILE A 93 -21.94 6.30 -9.17
CA ILE A 93 -21.84 7.76 -9.28
C ILE A 93 -22.93 8.29 -10.19
N ASN A 94 -23.17 7.66 -11.35
CA ASN A 94 -24.26 8.08 -12.25
C ASN A 94 -25.64 7.91 -11.59
N ASP A 95 -25.82 6.85 -10.79
CA ASP A 95 -27.10 6.55 -10.13
C ASP A 95 -27.40 7.50 -8.96
N THR A 96 -26.39 7.86 -8.16
CA THR A 96 -26.62 8.51 -6.85
C THR A 96 -25.84 9.81 -6.64
N GLY A 97 -24.78 10.07 -7.41
CA GLY A 97 -23.98 11.29 -7.32
C GLY A 97 -23.22 11.46 -6.00
N TYR A 98 -22.85 10.36 -5.33
CA TYR A 98 -22.01 10.37 -4.12
C TYR A 98 -21.07 9.16 -4.05
N LEU A 99 -20.05 9.24 -3.19
CA LEU A 99 -19.07 8.17 -2.98
C LEU A 99 -19.29 7.50 -1.62
N LYS A 100 -19.38 6.17 -1.60
CA LYS A 100 -19.61 5.39 -0.37
C LYS A 100 -18.40 5.42 0.56
N LYS A 101 -18.63 5.41 1.88
CA LYS A 101 -17.59 5.34 2.93
C LYS A 101 -16.78 4.04 2.87
N ALA A 102 -17.44 2.92 2.59
CA ALA A 102 -16.81 1.60 2.53
C ALA A 102 -15.66 1.54 1.50
N TRP A 103 -15.80 2.25 0.37
CA TRP A 103 -14.81 2.27 -0.70
C TRP A 103 -13.50 2.97 -0.34
N CYS A 104 -13.39 3.59 0.84
CA CYS A 104 -12.10 4.03 1.35
C CYS A 104 -11.21 2.86 1.78
N SER A 105 -11.76 1.69 2.18
CA SER A 105 -10.96 0.56 2.67
C SER A 105 -10.60 -0.43 1.56
N ILE A 106 -9.31 -0.79 1.42
CA ILE A 106 -8.83 -1.74 0.39
C ILE A 106 -9.55 -3.09 0.40
N GLY A 107 -10.18 -3.46 1.52
CA GLY A 107 -11.00 -4.67 1.63
C GLY A 107 -12.26 -4.68 0.77
N TYR A 108 -12.67 -3.54 0.21
CA TYR A 108 -13.73 -3.47 -0.80
C TYR A 108 -13.08 -3.35 -2.17
N LEU A 109 -13.12 -4.44 -2.95
CA LEU A 109 -12.52 -4.51 -4.30
C LEU A 109 -13.51 -4.19 -5.42
N TYR A 110 -14.79 -4.47 -5.18
CA TYR A 110 -15.85 -4.28 -6.16
C TYR A 110 -17.09 -3.64 -5.53
N CYS A 111 -17.98 -3.15 -6.40
CA CYS A 111 -19.28 -2.65 -6.00
C CYS A 111 -20.28 -3.79 -5.82
N ASP A 112 -20.81 -3.91 -4.62
CA ASP A 112 -21.90 -4.81 -4.23
C ASP A 112 -23.14 -4.72 -5.13
N ARG A 113 -23.49 -3.51 -5.59
CA ARG A 113 -24.68 -3.28 -6.40
C ARG A 113 -24.49 -3.61 -7.88
N HIS A 114 -23.35 -3.21 -8.46
CA HIS A 114 -23.12 -3.30 -9.91
C HIS A 114 -22.15 -4.42 -10.30
N GLN A 115 -21.50 -5.07 -9.33
CA GLN A 115 -20.53 -6.15 -9.54
C GLN A 115 -19.35 -5.72 -10.45
N LEU A 116 -19.01 -4.44 -10.38
CA LEU A 116 -17.88 -3.82 -11.09
C LEU A 116 -16.73 -3.55 -10.14
N THR A 117 -15.51 -3.68 -10.65
CA THR A 117 -14.28 -3.31 -9.94
C THR A 117 -14.34 -1.84 -9.50
N LEU A 118 -13.93 -1.54 -8.27
CA LEU A 118 -13.73 -0.16 -7.86
C LEU A 118 -12.44 0.37 -8.47
N ILE A 119 -12.54 1.42 -9.28
CA ILE A 119 -11.39 2.00 -9.98
C ILE A 119 -10.74 3.10 -9.15
N ASP A 120 -9.41 3.14 -9.15
CA ASP A 120 -8.54 4.19 -8.60
C ASP A 120 -7.75 4.95 -9.68
N VAL A 121 -7.82 4.49 -10.93
CA VAL A 121 -7.17 5.09 -12.10
C VAL A 121 -8.17 5.31 -13.22
N CYS A 122 -7.91 6.30 -14.06
CA CYS A 122 -8.67 6.51 -15.29
C CYS A 122 -8.19 5.58 -16.40
N HIS A 123 -9.07 4.74 -16.93
CA HIS A 123 -8.78 3.82 -18.05
C HIS A 123 -8.42 4.55 -19.36
N HIS A 124 -8.74 5.84 -19.51
CA HIS A 124 -8.42 6.60 -20.71
C HIS A 124 -7.03 7.26 -20.70
N CYS A 125 -6.55 7.71 -19.53
CA CYS A 125 -5.28 8.45 -19.43
C CYS A 125 -4.27 7.81 -18.48
N GLY A 126 -4.65 6.74 -17.75
CA GLY A 126 -3.80 6.08 -16.76
C GLY A 126 -3.60 6.85 -15.45
N GLU A 127 -4.07 8.09 -15.36
CA GLU A 127 -3.87 8.92 -14.18
C GLU A 127 -4.67 8.43 -12.97
N LYS A 128 -4.04 8.49 -11.80
CA LYS A 128 -4.64 8.17 -10.51
C LYS A 128 -5.71 9.20 -10.16
N LEU A 129 -6.88 8.71 -9.78
CA LEU A 129 -8.00 9.55 -9.40
C LEU A 129 -7.66 10.36 -8.15
N GLN A 130 -8.16 11.60 -8.10
CA GLN A 130 -7.94 12.55 -7.00
C GLN A 130 -9.28 13.00 -6.42
N TRP A 131 -9.33 13.31 -5.13
CA TRP A 131 -10.57 13.83 -4.52
C TRP A 131 -10.94 15.19 -5.15
N SER A 132 -11.94 15.16 -6.03
CA SER A 132 -12.37 16.30 -6.84
C SER A 132 -13.87 16.22 -7.11
N VAL A 133 -14.50 17.39 -7.29
CA VAL A 133 -15.93 17.49 -7.64
C VAL A 133 -16.26 16.76 -8.95
N ALA A 134 -15.29 16.59 -9.85
CA ALA A 134 -15.45 15.83 -11.10
C ALA A 134 -15.87 14.36 -10.87
N LEU A 135 -15.52 13.79 -9.71
CA LEU A 135 -15.96 12.45 -9.35
C LEU A 135 -17.46 12.37 -9.11
N LEU A 136 -18.13 13.46 -8.74
CA LEU A 136 -19.58 13.46 -8.53
C LEU A 136 -20.37 13.38 -9.85
N SER A 137 -19.71 13.65 -10.98
CA SER A 137 -20.28 13.59 -12.34
C SER A 137 -19.72 12.42 -13.16
N ASN A 138 -19.06 11.46 -12.51
CA ASN A 138 -18.42 10.30 -13.15
C ASN A 138 -17.33 10.68 -14.16
N THR A 139 -16.63 11.78 -13.92
CA THR A 139 -15.64 12.33 -14.84
C THR A 139 -14.23 12.15 -14.31
N CYS A 140 -13.27 11.89 -15.20
CA CYS A 140 -11.86 11.82 -14.87
C CYS A 140 -11.39 13.10 -14.15
N THR A 141 -10.59 12.92 -13.09
CA THR A 141 -10.11 14.01 -12.25
C THR A 141 -8.90 14.74 -12.82
N ASN A 142 -8.25 14.16 -13.85
CA ASN A 142 -7.30 14.88 -14.67
C ASN A 142 -8.06 15.81 -15.62
N VAL A 143 -7.89 17.12 -15.42
CA VAL A 143 -8.55 18.19 -16.18
C VAL A 143 -8.27 18.14 -17.68
N TYR A 144 -7.13 17.58 -18.10
CA TYR A 144 -6.78 17.43 -19.51
C TYR A 144 -7.46 16.22 -20.16
N CYS A 145 -7.88 15.24 -19.36
CA CYS A 145 -8.61 14.08 -19.86
C CYS A 145 -10.11 14.36 -19.89
N ALA A 146 -10.69 14.67 -18.73
CA ALA A 146 -12.12 14.99 -18.53
C ALA A 146 -13.13 14.00 -19.19
N LYS A 147 -12.70 12.78 -19.52
CA LYS A 147 -13.57 11.73 -20.08
C LYS A 147 -14.36 11.02 -18.97
N GLN A 148 -15.47 10.41 -19.35
CA GLN A 148 -16.27 9.61 -18.42
C GLN A 148 -15.51 8.36 -17.95
N LEU A 149 -15.62 8.09 -16.66
CA LEU A 149 -15.06 6.90 -16.06
C LEU A 149 -15.95 5.68 -16.38
N THR A 150 -15.31 4.51 -16.44
CA THR A 150 -15.87 3.21 -16.80
C THR A 150 -15.10 2.17 -15.99
N SER A 151 -15.73 1.03 -15.77
CA SER A 151 -15.13 -0.06 -15.00
C SER A 151 -15.54 -1.38 -15.63
N THR A 152 -14.71 -2.40 -15.41
CA THR A 152 -14.95 -3.78 -15.82
C THR A 152 -15.41 -4.61 -14.63
N PRO A 153 -16.07 -5.76 -14.88
CA PRO A 153 -16.29 -6.76 -13.84
C PRO A 153 -15.00 -7.12 -13.10
N ILE A 154 -15.11 -7.46 -11.82
CA ILE A 154 -13.98 -7.90 -11.00
C ILE A 154 -13.43 -9.24 -11.51
N ASN A 155 -12.11 -9.41 -11.50
CA ASN A 155 -11.50 -10.70 -11.80
C ASN A 155 -11.87 -11.70 -10.68
N ALA A 156 -12.46 -12.83 -11.07
CA ALA A 156 -12.89 -13.89 -10.15
C ALA A 156 -11.76 -14.44 -9.27
N GLU A 157 -10.52 -14.42 -9.73
CA GLU A 157 -9.34 -14.88 -8.98
C GLU A 157 -9.07 -14.03 -7.73
N ILE A 158 -9.41 -12.74 -7.79
CA ILE A 158 -9.16 -11.79 -6.70
C ILE A 158 -10.46 -11.31 -6.02
N ALA A 159 -11.63 -11.66 -6.54
CA ALA A 159 -12.93 -11.18 -6.05
C ALA A 159 -13.21 -11.60 -4.60
N GLU A 160 -12.71 -12.75 -4.20
CA GLU A 160 -12.96 -13.37 -2.89
C GLU A 160 -11.83 -13.14 -1.88
N LEU A 161 -10.83 -12.31 -2.21
CA LEU A 161 -9.72 -12.05 -1.29
C LEU A 161 -10.18 -11.31 -0.03
N PHE A 162 -9.82 -11.85 1.12
CA PHE A 162 -9.96 -11.20 2.41
C PHE A 162 -8.84 -10.17 2.64
N ILE A 163 -9.02 -9.33 3.66
CA ILE A 163 -8.10 -8.20 3.89
C ILE A 163 -6.63 -8.60 4.09
N ASP A 164 -6.37 -9.73 4.75
CA ASP A 164 -5.01 -10.25 4.93
C ASP A 164 -4.41 -10.71 3.61
N GLU A 165 -5.20 -11.38 2.75
CA GLU A 165 -4.76 -11.83 1.43
C GLU A 165 -4.51 -10.65 0.47
N ILE A 166 -5.35 -9.62 0.54
CA ILE A 166 -5.14 -8.35 -0.17
C ILE A 166 -3.81 -7.73 0.27
N CYS A 167 -3.53 -7.67 1.58
CA CYS A 167 -2.28 -7.14 2.11
C CYS A 167 -1.06 -7.96 1.66
N ASP A 168 -1.18 -9.28 1.60
CA ASP A 168 -0.14 -10.18 1.13
C ASP A 168 0.13 -10.01 -0.37
N CYS A 169 -0.91 -9.82 -1.19
CA CYS A 169 -0.74 -9.50 -2.62
C CYS A 169 -0.02 -8.16 -2.82
N LEU A 170 -0.35 -7.13 -2.03
CA LEU A 170 0.39 -5.86 -2.04
C LEU A 170 1.86 -6.04 -1.63
N LEU A 171 2.13 -6.92 -0.68
CA LEU A 171 3.49 -7.27 -0.26
C LEU A 171 4.26 -7.99 -1.37
N ALA A 172 3.65 -8.98 -2.02
CA ALA A 172 4.21 -9.67 -3.18
C ALA A 172 4.53 -8.69 -4.32
N ASP A 173 3.61 -7.78 -4.65
CA ASP A 173 3.80 -6.79 -5.72
C ASP A 173 4.95 -5.80 -5.43
N LEU A 174 5.19 -5.47 -4.15
CA LEU A 174 6.34 -4.68 -3.74
C LEU A 174 7.66 -5.36 -4.16
N PHE A 175 7.75 -6.68 -3.96
CA PHE A 175 8.94 -7.45 -4.36
C PHE A 175 9.00 -7.68 -5.87
N LEU A 176 7.88 -7.79 -6.58
CA LEU A 176 7.93 -7.79 -8.05
C LEU A 176 8.45 -6.46 -8.61
N SER A 177 8.02 -5.35 -8.01
CA SER A 177 8.43 -4.01 -8.42
C SER A 177 9.86 -3.66 -7.98
N ASN A 178 10.30 -4.20 -6.84
CA ASN A 178 11.63 -3.99 -6.26
C ASN A 178 12.23 -5.32 -5.75
N PRO A 179 12.68 -6.21 -6.66
CA PRO A 179 13.08 -7.60 -6.34
C PRO A 179 14.18 -7.71 -5.29
N PHE A 180 15.09 -6.75 -5.26
CA PHE A 180 16.26 -6.79 -4.38
C PHE A 180 16.05 -6.05 -3.06
N SER A 181 14.80 -5.76 -2.69
CA SER A 181 14.48 -5.10 -1.41
C SER A 181 14.93 -5.96 -0.23
N THR A 182 15.75 -5.38 0.65
CA THR A 182 16.28 -6.02 1.86
C THR A 182 15.64 -5.46 3.15
N TYR A 183 14.65 -4.58 3.01
CA TYR A 183 13.84 -4.08 4.11
C TYR A 183 12.45 -3.71 3.61
N LEU A 184 11.46 -3.74 4.52
CA LEU A 184 10.10 -3.29 4.21
C LEU A 184 9.94 -1.80 4.51
N PRO A 185 9.29 -1.01 3.63
CA PRO A 185 8.89 0.36 3.95
C PRO A 185 7.88 0.35 5.10
N HIS A 186 7.82 1.46 5.85
CA HIS A 186 6.82 1.64 6.89
C HIS A 186 5.95 2.85 6.54
N GLN A 187 4.77 2.58 6.01
CA GLN A 187 3.85 3.58 5.51
C GLN A 187 2.64 3.71 6.45
N SER A 188 1.96 4.85 6.40
CA SER A 188 0.69 4.99 7.12
C SER A 188 -0.45 4.27 6.39
N TYR A 189 -0.44 4.32 5.06
CA TYR A 189 -1.50 3.84 4.18
C TYR A 189 -0.91 2.99 3.06
N PRO A 190 -1.72 2.13 2.40
CA PRO A 190 -1.28 1.35 1.26
C PRO A 190 -0.89 2.25 0.09
N GLN A 191 0.20 1.93 -0.58
CA GLN A 191 0.66 2.63 -1.77
C GLN A 191 0.65 1.67 -2.95
N PHE A 192 -0.07 2.05 -4.00
CA PHE A 192 -0.20 1.33 -5.26
C PHE A 192 -0.56 2.32 -6.37
N THR A 193 -0.27 1.94 -7.60
CA THR A 193 -0.62 2.73 -8.80
C THR A 193 -2.05 2.42 -9.25
N ASN A 194 -2.35 1.13 -9.44
CA ASN A 194 -3.65 0.57 -9.79
C ASN A 194 -3.85 -0.67 -8.91
N LEU A 195 -4.79 -0.62 -7.97
CA LEU A 195 -5.00 -1.68 -7.00
C LEU A 195 -5.35 -3.02 -7.67
N PRO A 196 -6.38 -3.13 -8.54
CA PRO A 196 -6.67 -4.36 -9.27
C PRO A 196 -5.45 -5.00 -9.95
N ASP A 197 -4.69 -4.23 -10.73
CA ASP A 197 -3.51 -4.76 -11.45
C ASP A 197 -2.43 -5.24 -10.47
N THR A 198 -2.17 -4.45 -9.43
CA THR A 198 -1.22 -4.80 -8.36
C THR A 198 -1.65 -6.10 -7.65
N LEU A 199 -2.95 -6.27 -7.38
CA LEU A 199 -3.46 -7.49 -6.73
C LEU A 199 -3.32 -8.72 -7.62
N ILE A 200 -3.60 -8.60 -8.92
CA ILE A 200 -3.42 -9.71 -9.87
C ILE A 200 -1.94 -10.13 -9.90
N ARG A 201 -1.00 -9.17 -10.02
CA ARG A 201 0.44 -9.50 -10.02
C ARG A 201 0.88 -10.18 -8.72
N GLY A 202 0.42 -9.65 -7.58
CA GLY A 202 0.69 -10.23 -6.28
C GLY A 202 0.13 -11.65 -6.15
N TRP A 203 -1.12 -11.84 -6.55
CA TRP A 203 -1.79 -13.13 -6.57
C TRP A 203 -1.03 -14.14 -7.45
N GLU A 204 -0.69 -13.77 -8.68
CA GLU A 204 0.08 -14.61 -9.61
C GLU A 204 1.41 -15.07 -8.99
N LEU A 205 2.16 -14.18 -8.31
CA LEU A 205 3.40 -14.57 -7.64
C LEU A 205 3.16 -15.59 -6.52
N LEU A 206 2.05 -15.48 -5.79
CA LEU A 206 1.74 -16.31 -4.63
C LEU A 206 1.05 -17.63 -5.01
N THR A 207 0.45 -17.74 -6.20
CA THR A 207 -0.37 -18.90 -6.63
C THR A 207 0.11 -19.59 -7.91
N ASP A 208 0.92 -18.96 -8.76
CA ASP A 208 1.47 -19.56 -9.98
C ASP A 208 2.95 -19.95 -9.78
N LYS A 209 3.20 -21.26 -9.85
CA LYS A 209 4.54 -21.84 -9.68
C LYS A 209 5.55 -21.34 -10.70
N LEU A 210 5.14 -21.09 -11.95
CA LEU A 210 6.03 -20.61 -13.00
C LEU A 210 6.43 -19.15 -12.76
N LYS A 211 5.48 -18.32 -12.34
CA LYS A 211 5.72 -16.92 -11.97
C LYS A 211 6.65 -16.83 -10.75
N PHE A 212 6.41 -17.67 -9.76
CA PHE A 212 7.30 -17.81 -8.61
C PHE A 212 8.72 -18.22 -9.02
N GLN A 213 8.86 -19.25 -9.87
CA GLN A 213 10.18 -19.70 -10.34
C GLN A 213 10.93 -18.60 -11.08
N ALA A 214 10.25 -17.85 -11.96
CA ALA A 214 10.85 -16.72 -12.67
C ALA A 214 11.32 -15.63 -11.69
N PHE A 215 10.57 -15.35 -10.63
CA PHE A 215 11.00 -14.42 -9.57
C PHE A 215 12.25 -14.93 -8.84
N VAL A 216 12.31 -16.21 -8.47
CA VAL A 216 13.49 -16.80 -7.82
C VAL A 216 14.72 -16.75 -8.75
N GLU A 217 14.55 -17.08 -10.03
CA GLU A 217 15.62 -16.99 -11.03
C GLU A 217 16.13 -15.56 -11.19
N GLN A 218 15.25 -14.56 -11.09
CA GLN A 218 15.64 -13.15 -11.10
C GLN A 218 16.51 -12.78 -9.89
N LEU A 219 16.19 -13.28 -8.69
CA LEU A 219 16.97 -13.02 -7.48
C LEU A 219 18.39 -13.62 -7.55
N MET A 220 18.50 -14.80 -8.16
CA MET A 220 19.75 -15.56 -8.29
C MET A 220 20.51 -15.27 -9.59
N GLY A 221 19.92 -14.50 -10.51
CA GLY A 221 20.51 -14.21 -11.81
C GLY A 221 21.74 -13.32 -11.72
N ASN A 222 22.60 -13.36 -12.74
CA ASN A 222 23.84 -12.56 -12.79
C ASN A 222 23.60 -11.04 -12.75
N ALA A 223 22.39 -10.58 -13.10
CA ALA A 223 22.00 -9.17 -13.01
C ALA A 223 21.66 -8.73 -11.57
N SER A 224 21.55 -9.67 -10.63
CA SER A 224 21.29 -9.38 -9.22
C SER A 224 22.48 -8.66 -8.60
N PRO A 225 22.26 -7.59 -7.81
CA PRO A 225 23.31 -6.93 -7.05
C PRO A 225 23.93 -7.86 -5.99
N PHE A 226 23.26 -8.98 -5.68
CA PHE A 226 23.70 -9.95 -4.68
C PHE A 226 24.28 -11.22 -5.33
N SER A 227 24.39 -11.29 -6.65
CA SER A 227 24.78 -12.49 -7.41
C SER A 227 26.09 -13.14 -6.96
N SER A 228 27.00 -12.35 -6.41
CA SER A 228 28.30 -12.76 -5.88
C SER A 228 28.29 -13.17 -4.40
N LEU A 229 27.20 -12.91 -3.68
CA LEU A 229 27.05 -13.23 -2.26
C LEU A 229 26.58 -14.68 -2.07
N PRO A 230 26.77 -15.28 -0.88
CA PRO A 230 26.16 -16.56 -0.56
C PRO A 230 24.63 -16.56 -0.74
N ILE A 231 24.06 -17.72 -1.06
CA ILE A 231 22.63 -17.89 -1.36
C ILE A 231 21.70 -17.32 -0.27
N THR A 232 22.13 -17.37 0.99
CA THR A 232 21.40 -16.78 2.14
C THR A 232 21.10 -15.29 1.96
N TYR A 233 22.00 -14.54 1.32
CA TYR A 233 21.85 -13.12 1.02
C TYR A 233 21.09 -12.90 -0.29
N GLN A 234 21.36 -13.71 -1.32
CA GLN A 234 20.64 -13.65 -2.60
C GLN A 234 19.13 -13.87 -2.42
N LEU A 235 18.75 -14.87 -1.61
CA LEU A 235 17.36 -15.21 -1.33
C LEU A 235 16.80 -14.48 -0.10
N PHE A 236 17.52 -13.50 0.45
CA PHE A 236 17.00 -12.72 1.57
C PHE A 236 15.69 -11.97 1.24
N PRO A 237 15.53 -11.35 0.04
CA PRO A 237 14.25 -10.75 -0.34
C PRO A 237 13.08 -11.74 -0.32
N LEU A 238 13.29 -12.96 -0.83
CA LEU A 238 12.29 -14.03 -0.78
C LEU A 238 11.93 -14.39 0.67
N ARG A 239 12.93 -14.55 1.55
CA ARG A 239 12.69 -14.83 2.98
C ARG A 239 11.96 -13.69 3.68
N LEU A 240 12.23 -12.45 3.28
CA LEU A 240 11.58 -11.26 3.80
C LEU A 240 10.10 -11.20 3.36
N LEU A 241 9.79 -11.53 2.11
CA LEU A 241 8.42 -11.67 1.62
C LEU A 241 7.67 -12.74 2.42
N THR A 242 8.17 -13.98 2.42
CA THR A 242 7.43 -15.14 2.89
C THR A 242 7.15 -15.11 4.39
N ARG A 243 8.09 -14.64 5.20
CA ARG A 243 7.89 -14.53 6.67
C ARG A 243 6.83 -13.50 7.07
N HIS A 244 6.48 -12.59 6.16
CA HIS A 244 5.55 -11.50 6.42
C HIS A 244 4.17 -11.72 5.80
N LEU A 245 3.96 -12.83 5.08
CA LEU A 245 2.64 -13.27 4.65
C LEU A 245 1.76 -13.60 5.88
N LYS A 246 0.47 -13.30 5.77
CA LYS A 246 -0.54 -13.46 6.83
C LYS A 246 -1.49 -14.60 6.56
N ALA A 247 -1.88 -14.78 5.31
CA ALA A 247 -2.70 -15.89 4.85
C ALA A 247 -1.82 -17.07 4.44
N SER A 248 -2.45 -18.23 4.25
CA SER A 248 -1.80 -19.43 3.74
C SER A 248 -1.79 -19.43 2.23
N TRP A 249 -0.60 -19.54 1.64
CA TRP A 249 -0.43 -19.43 0.19
C TRP A 249 0.25 -20.67 -0.42
N PRO A 250 -0.07 -21.05 -1.67
CA PRO A 250 0.62 -22.12 -2.38
C PRO A 250 2.15 -21.97 -2.42
N VAL A 251 2.64 -20.72 -2.50
CA VAL A 251 4.07 -20.40 -2.54
C VAL A 251 4.86 -21.00 -1.38
N GLU A 252 4.25 -21.17 -0.20
CA GLU A 252 4.93 -21.74 0.98
C GLU A 252 5.56 -23.10 0.68
N GLN A 253 4.93 -23.91 -0.17
CA GLN A 253 5.40 -25.24 -0.54
C GLN A 253 6.60 -25.21 -1.49
N TRP A 254 6.87 -24.07 -2.15
CA TRP A 254 7.92 -23.94 -3.16
C TRP A 254 9.17 -23.26 -2.63
N VAL A 255 9.06 -22.56 -1.50
CA VAL A 255 10.17 -21.83 -0.87
C VAL A 255 11.30 -22.78 -0.49
N ASP A 256 10.99 -23.93 0.12
CA ASP A 256 12.01 -24.90 0.55
C ASP A 256 12.84 -25.39 -0.65
N GLY A 257 12.18 -25.77 -1.75
CA GLY A 257 12.84 -26.22 -2.98
C GLY A 257 13.67 -25.14 -3.69
N ALA A 258 13.44 -23.86 -3.42
CA ALA A 258 14.27 -22.77 -3.93
C ALA A 258 15.61 -22.69 -3.17
N THR A 259 15.63 -23.05 -1.89
CA THR A 259 16.84 -23.02 -1.06
C THR A 259 17.79 -24.19 -1.29
N GLU A 260 17.30 -25.30 -1.87
CA GLU A 260 18.07 -26.54 -2.09
C GLU A 260 18.85 -26.58 -3.42
N ARG A 261 18.55 -25.72 -4.40
CA ARG A 261 19.26 -25.67 -5.69
C ARG A 261 20.64 -25.03 -5.54
N VAL A 262 21.62 -25.81 -5.10
CA VAL A 262 22.99 -25.34 -4.83
C VAL A 262 23.94 -25.75 -5.96
N HIS A 263 24.63 -24.78 -6.57
CA HIS A 263 26.00 -24.93 -7.05
C HIS A 263 26.81 -23.74 -6.54
N CYS A 264 27.72 -24.01 -5.59
CA CYS A 264 28.64 -23.04 -5.03
C CYS A 264 29.70 -22.63 -6.05
N HIS A 265 29.64 -21.38 -6.50
CA HIS A 265 30.83 -20.67 -6.94
C HIS A 265 31.07 -19.51 -5.98
N THR A 266 31.84 -19.78 -4.92
CA THR A 266 32.43 -18.73 -4.10
C THR A 266 33.55 -18.08 -4.91
N THR A 267 33.23 -17.03 -5.66
CA THR A 267 34.24 -16.06 -6.06
C THR A 267 34.49 -15.12 -4.89
N PRO A 268 35.73 -15.03 -4.38
CA PRO A 268 36.04 -14.10 -3.31
C PRO A 268 36.03 -12.67 -3.86
N HIS A 269 35.50 -11.77 -3.03
CA HIS A 269 35.43 -10.32 -3.22
C HIS A 269 34.44 -9.81 -4.27
N SER A 270 33.24 -9.53 -3.78
CA SER A 270 32.35 -8.55 -4.40
C SER A 270 32.13 -7.39 -3.46
N ASN A 271 32.49 -6.20 -3.92
CA ASN A 271 32.11 -4.96 -3.26
C ASN A 271 30.64 -4.70 -3.62
N ILE A 272 29.72 -5.04 -2.71
CA ILE A 272 28.37 -4.51 -2.76
C ILE A 272 28.35 -3.20 -1.98
N ASP A 273 27.71 -2.17 -2.51
CA ASP A 273 27.67 -0.87 -1.84
C ASP A 273 26.64 -0.85 -0.69
N GLU A 274 25.52 -1.57 -0.86
CA GLU A 274 24.44 -1.59 0.11
C GLU A 274 23.81 -2.97 0.31
N PHE A 275 23.63 -3.31 1.59
CA PHE A 275 22.74 -4.38 2.04
C PHE A 275 22.09 -3.92 3.33
N ILE A 276 20.93 -3.26 3.19
CA ILE A 276 20.25 -2.58 4.30
C ILE A 276 19.23 -3.53 4.92
N VAL A 277 19.45 -3.92 6.16
CA VAL A 277 18.54 -4.81 6.91
C VAL A 277 18.21 -4.22 8.27
N THR A 278 17.22 -4.80 8.95
CA THR A 278 16.97 -4.46 10.36
C THR A 278 18.10 -4.98 11.25
N VAL A 279 18.29 -4.37 12.43
CA VAL A 279 19.27 -4.87 13.43
C VAL A 279 18.98 -6.32 13.81
N GLU A 280 17.71 -6.70 13.92
CA GLU A 280 17.32 -8.08 14.18
C GLU A 280 17.76 -9.03 13.06
N ASP A 281 17.57 -8.63 11.80
CA ASP A 281 17.97 -9.43 10.65
C ASP A 281 19.49 -9.50 10.48
N ALA A 282 20.20 -8.40 10.77
CA ALA A 282 21.66 -8.37 10.77
C ALA A 282 22.26 -9.38 11.76
N VAL A 283 21.73 -9.44 12.99
CA VAL A 283 22.15 -10.40 14.02
C VAL A 283 21.96 -11.84 13.53
N LYS A 284 20.82 -12.13 12.88
CA LYS A 284 20.52 -13.48 12.36
C LYS A 284 21.37 -13.84 11.14
N LEU A 285 21.57 -12.91 10.21
CA LEU A 285 22.33 -13.14 8.97
C LEU A 285 23.83 -13.32 9.25
N LEU A 286 24.41 -12.42 10.03
CA LEU A 286 25.84 -12.44 10.35
C LEU A 286 26.18 -13.46 11.45
N SER A 287 25.17 -14.01 12.13
CA SER A 287 25.34 -14.91 13.29
C SER A 287 26.21 -14.31 14.40
N ILE A 288 26.15 -12.99 14.59
CA ILE A 288 26.90 -12.28 15.62
C ILE A 288 25.98 -11.70 16.71
N PRO A 289 26.44 -11.61 17.97
CA PRO A 289 25.70 -10.95 19.02
C PRO A 289 25.41 -9.49 18.71
N ARG A 290 24.27 -8.99 19.21
CA ARG A 290 23.89 -7.57 19.08
C ARG A 290 24.94 -6.60 19.63
N THR A 291 25.65 -6.98 20.68
CA THR A 291 26.74 -6.19 21.28
C THR A 291 27.93 -6.05 20.35
N LEU A 292 28.28 -7.13 19.63
CA LEU A 292 29.36 -7.10 18.64
C LEU A 292 28.96 -6.22 17.46
N LEU A 293 27.75 -6.41 16.92
CA LEU A 293 27.20 -5.58 15.85
C LEU A 293 27.20 -4.09 16.22
N ALA A 294 26.82 -3.76 17.46
CA ALA A 294 26.84 -2.40 17.98
C ALA A 294 28.25 -1.80 18.04
N ASN A 295 29.29 -2.59 18.28
CA ASN A 295 30.68 -2.14 18.33
C ASN A 295 31.36 -2.08 16.95
N THR A 296 30.74 -2.68 15.93
CA THR A 296 31.28 -2.69 14.56
C THR A 296 30.69 -1.59 13.67
N ILE A 297 29.43 -1.20 13.89
CA ILE A 297 28.73 -0.23 13.03
C ILE A 297 28.71 1.17 13.67
N PRO A 298 29.37 2.18 13.09
CA PRO A 298 29.46 3.52 13.68
C PRO A 298 28.11 4.17 13.99
N GLN A 299 27.08 3.90 13.17
CA GLN A 299 25.71 4.40 13.33
C GLN A 299 25.04 3.96 14.65
N LEU A 300 25.61 2.95 15.33
CA LEU A 300 25.08 2.37 16.56
C LEU A 300 25.82 2.85 17.82
N PHE A 301 27.03 3.43 17.71
CA PHE A 301 27.90 3.77 18.85
C PHE A 301 27.26 4.75 19.83
N GLU A 302 26.49 5.72 19.33
CA GLU A 302 25.94 6.81 20.14
C GLU A 302 24.53 6.51 20.69
N LYS A 303 23.95 5.35 20.35
CA LYS A 303 22.56 5.04 20.73
C LYS A 303 22.50 4.37 22.10
N LYS A 304 21.89 5.06 23.07
CA LYS A 304 21.57 4.52 24.41
C LYS A 304 20.74 3.22 24.37
N ALA A 305 19.86 3.11 23.38
CA ALA A 305 19.11 1.90 23.09
C ALA A 305 19.01 1.73 21.57
N ILE A 306 19.27 0.52 21.09
CA ILE A 306 19.19 0.17 19.67
C ILE A 306 17.84 -0.53 19.45
N PRO A 307 16.92 0.01 18.63
CA PRO A 307 15.69 -0.69 18.25
C PRO A 307 15.99 -1.90 17.36
N SER A 308 15.27 -3.02 17.53
CA SER A 308 15.41 -4.20 16.63
C SER A 308 15.07 -3.88 15.17
N THR A 309 14.12 -2.96 14.97
CA THR A 309 13.63 -2.51 13.65
C THR A 309 14.47 -1.42 13.02
N LEU A 310 15.51 -0.90 13.71
CA LEU A 310 16.42 0.08 13.13
C LEU A 310 17.10 -0.52 11.90
N ARG A 311 17.12 0.21 10.79
CA ARG A 311 17.78 -0.21 9.56
C ARG A 311 19.25 0.20 9.58
N ILE A 312 20.12 -0.70 9.16
CA ILE A 312 21.57 -0.53 9.10
C ILE A 312 22.10 -1.15 7.81
N ASN A 313 23.13 -0.55 7.23
CA ASN A 313 23.85 -1.13 6.09
C ASN A 313 24.93 -2.09 6.61
N ILE A 314 24.86 -3.37 6.23
CA ILE A 314 25.83 -4.39 6.61
C ILE A 314 26.74 -4.84 5.46
N ALA A 315 26.71 -4.16 4.31
CA ALA A 315 27.48 -4.54 3.12
C ALA A 315 28.97 -4.82 3.43
N ASN A 316 29.61 -3.93 4.20
CA ASN A 316 31.02 -4.05 4.61
C ASN A 316 31.31 -5.22 5.57
N LEU A 317 30.28 -5.91 6.08
CA LEU A 317 30.39 -7.02 7.02
C LEU A 317 30.07 -8.38 6.38
N ILE A 318 29.66 -8.40 5.10
CA ILE A 318 29.28 -9.62 4.37
C ILE A 318 30.52 -10.28 3.70
N GLY A 319 31.70 -9.63 3.78
CA GLY A 319 32.97 -10.10 3.21
C GLY A 319 33.69 -11.16 4.03
#